data_AF-A0A959RN95-F1
#
_entry.id   AF-A0A959RN95-F1
#
_cell.length_a   1.000
_cell.length_b   1.000
_cell.length_c   1.000
_cell.angle_alpha   90.00
_cell.angle_beta   90.00
_cell.angle_gamma   90.00
#
_symmetry.space_group_name_H-M   'P 1'
#
loop_
_entity.id
_entity.type
_entity.pdbx_description
1 polymer ?
#
loop_
_entity_poly.entity_id
_entity_poly.type
_entity_poly.pdbx_seq_one_letter_code
_entity_poly.pdbx_strand_id
1 'polypeptide(L)'
;MKNFFLGLALLMATVSVAQPSGGNSGTNSFSFIKYQKNFPRPSEAFAQKQDTLEKQFKAKGLVWPAKYMYIRSFKYDSELEVWVKN
;
A
#
# COMPACT_ATOMS: atom_id res chain seq x y z
N MET A 1 49.96 -14.81 -15.51
CA MET A 1 48.49 -14.95 -15.58
C MET A 1 47.96 -15.29 -14.19
N LYS A 2 47.76 -14.29 -13.31
CA LYS A 2 47.31 -14.56 -11.93
C LYS A 2 46.46 -13.44 -11.31
N ASN A 3 46.15 -12.40 -12.07
CA ASN A 3 45.45 -11.21 -11.56
C ASN A 3 44.13 -10.93 -12.32
N PHE A 4 43.55 -11.94 -12.98
CA PHE A 4 42.32 -11.77 -13.76
C PHE A 4 41.04 -12.18 -13.03
N PHE A 5 41.16 -12.71 -11.81
CA PHE A 5 40.02 -13.27 -11.05
C PHE A 5 39.54 -12.39 -9.88
N LEU A 6 40.13 -11.20 -9.67
CA LEU A 6 39.74 -10.32 -8.55
C LEU A 6 38.75 -9.20 -8.93
N GLY A 7 38.30 -9.14 -10.19
CA GLY A 7 37.43 -8.07 -10.69
C GLY A 7 35.96 -8.43 -10.84
N LEU A 8 35.55 -9.67 -10.56
CA LEU A 8 34.19 -10.15 -10.84
C LEU A 8 33.26 -10.22 -9.61
N ALA A 9 33.79 -10.04 -8.39
CA ALA A 9 33.02 -10.20 -7.16
C ALA A 9 32.41 -8.91 -6.59
N LEU A 10 32.63 -7.74 -7.22
CA LEU A 10 32.20 -6.43 -6.71
C LEU A 10 31.10 -5.76 -7.56
N LEU A 11 30.26 -6.56 -8.21
CA LEU A 11 29.12 -6.11 -9.01
C LEU A 11 27.78 -6.71 -8.56
N MET A 12 27.71 -7.28 -7.35
CA MET A 12 26.43 -7.44 -6.64
C MET A 12 26.07 -6.12 -5.96
N ALA A 13 25.91 -5.10 -6.81
CA ALA A 13 25.29 -3.85 -6.45
C ALA A 13 23.83 -4.15 -6.09
N THR A 14 23.50 -3.88 -4.82
CA THR A 14 22.21 -3.34 -4.38
C THR A 14 21.05 -3.60 -5.35
N VAL A 15 20.34 -4.71 -5.17
CA VAL A 15 19.03 -4.90 -5.79
C VAL A 15 18.02 -4.04 -5.01
N SER A 16 18.16 -2.72 -5.12
CA SER A 16 17.06 -1.80 -4.89
C SER A 16 16.07 -2.09 -6.01
N VAL A 17 15.02 -2.85 -5.71
CA VAL A 17 13.84 -2.93 -6.56
C VAL A 17 13.17 -1.54 -6.56
N ALA A 18 13.72 -0.62 -7.36
CA ALA A 18 13.02 0.61 -7.70
C ALA A 18 11.79 0.19 -8.49
N GLN A 19 10.62 0.30 -7.85
CA GLN A 19 9.35 0.01 -8.50
C GLN A 19 9.25 0.91 -9.75
N PRO A 20 8.93 0.34 -10.93
CA PRO A 20 8.74 1.15 -12.12
C PRO A 20 7.64 2.16 -11.86
N SER A 21 7.95 3.44 -12.05
CA SER A 21 6.97 4.52 -12.07
C SER A 21 6.05 4.31 -13.27
N GLY A 22 4.97 3.55 -13.05
CA GLY A 22 3.88 3.39 -14.01
C GLY A 22 3.18 4.73 -14.20
N GLY A 23 3.67 5.51 -15.16
CA GLY A 23 2.99 6.70 -15.66
C GLY A 23 1.67 6.28 -16.32
N ASN A 24 0.57 6.61 -15.67
CA ASN A 24 -0.72 6.87 -16.31
C ASN A 24 -1.62 7.63 -15.32
N SER A 25 -1.45 8.95 -15.33
CA SER A 25 -2.35 9.92 -14.73
C SER A 25 -3.69 9.91 -15.49
N GLY A 26 -4.65 9.12 -15.02
CA GLY A 26 -6.00 9.08 -15.56
C GLY A 26 -6.84 7.98 -14.90
N THR A 27 -7.62 8.33 -13.87
CA THR A 27 -8.71 7.52 -13.27
C THR A 27 -8.42 6.03 -13.01
N ASN A 28 -7.35 5.71 -12.27
CA ASN A 28 -6.88 4.32 -12.04
C ASN A 28 -7.06 3.77 -10.61
N SER A 29 -7.90 4.36 -9.75
CA SER A 29 -8.02 3.90 -8.34
C SER A 29 -8.43 2.43 -8.20
N PHE A 30 -9.28 1.92 -9.10
CA PHE A 30 -9.67 0.51 -9.12
C PHE A 30 -8.54 -0.43 -9.57
N SER A 31 -7.69 0.04 -10.49
CA SER A 31 -6.50 -0.67 -10.95
C SER A 31 -5.46 -0.81 -9.83
N PHE A 32 -5.24 0.26 -9.06
CA PHE A 32 -4.27 0.26 -7.96
C PHE A 32 -4.65 -0.72 -6.84
N ILE A 33 -5.90 -0.69 -6.36
CA ILE A 33 -6.33 -1.59 -5.28
C ILE A 33 -6.24 -3.07 -5.70
N LYS A 34 -6.58 -3.39 -6.96
CA LYS A 34 -6.41 -4.74 -7.50
C LYS A 34 -4.95 -5.16 -7.51
N TYR A 35 -4.05 -4.29 -7.97
CA TYR A 35 -2.62 -4.56 -7.95
C TYR A 35 -2.10 -4.79 -6.52
N GLN A 36 -2.52 -3.96 -5.56
CA GLN A 36 -2.12 -4.11 -4.15
C GLN A 36 -2.55 -5.44 -3.53
N LYS A 37 -3.72 -5.96 -3.92
CA LYS A 37 -4.23 -7.27 -3.44
C LYS A 37 -3.43 -8.47 -3.95
N ASN A 38 -2.56 -8.31 -4.95
CA ASN A 38 -1.66 -9.37 -5.38
C ASN A 38 -0.49 -9.59 -4.41
N PHE A 39 -0.23 -8.64 -3.51
CA PHE A 39 0.78 -8.81 -2.47
C PHE A 39 0.19 -9.50 -1.23
N PRO A 40 0.95 -10.38 -0.55
CA PRO A 40 0.45 -11.14 0.60
C PRO A 40 -0.10 -10.25 1.72
N ARG A 41 0.68 -9.24 2.15
CA ARG A 41 0.32 -8.40 3.30
C ARG A 41 -0.99 -7.63 3.12
N PRO A 42 -1.23 -6.86 2.04
CA PRO A 42 -2.53 -6.22 1.82
C PRO A 42 -3.67 -7.22 1.63
N SER A 43 -3.42 -8.35 0.96
CA SER A 43 -4.43 -9.38 0.74
C SER A 43 -4.94 -9.97 2.05
N GLU A 44 -4.02 -10.38 2.93
CA GLU A 44 -4.35 -10.91 4.26
C GLU A 44 -5.07 -9.88 5.13
N ALA A 45 -4.60 -8.62 5.12
CA ALA A 45 -5.25 -7.54 5.86
C ALA A 45 -6.70 -7.32 5.39
N PHE A 46 -6.94 -7.34 4.08
CA PHE A 46 -8.29 -7.27 3.52
C PHE A 46 -9.15 -8.45 3.97
N ALA A 47 -8.65 -9.69 3.82
CA ALA A 47 -9.40 -10.90 4.18
C ALA A 47 -9.79 -10.91 5.67
N GLN A 48 -8.90 -10.46 6.55
CA GLN A 48 -9.13 -10.49 8.00
C GLN A 48 -10.03 -9.35 8.50
N LYS A 49 -10.01 -8.18 7.87
CA LYS A 49 -10.62 -6.95 8.42
C LYS A 49 -11.85 -6.47 7.67
N GLN A 50 -12.05 -6.89 6.43
CA GLN A 50 -13.13 -6.38 5.58
C GLN A 50 -14.52 -6.60 6.19
N ASP A 51 -14.86 -7.83 6.59
CA ASP A 51 -16.17 -8.15 7.18
C ASP A 51 -16.44 -7.36 8.47
N THR A 52 -15.40 -7.19 9.30
CA THR A 52 -15.51 -6.39 10.54
C THR A 52 -15.77 -4.92 10.23
N LEU A 53 -15.06 -4.34 9.25
CA LEU A 53 -15.27 -2.96 8.82
C LEU A 53 -16.66 -2.74 8.24
N GLU A 54 -17.14 -3.65 7.37
CA GLU A 54 -18.48 -3.59 6.80
C GLU A 54 -19.57 -3.56 7.89
N LYS A 55 -19.45 -4.44 8.90
CA LYS A 55 -20.36 -4.47 10.05
C LYS A 55 -20.29 -3.20 10.87
N GLN A 56 -19.10 -2.65 11.13
CA GLN A 56 -18.91 -1.42 11.88
C GLN A 56 -19.49 -0.20 11.14
N PHE A 57 -19.34 -0.14 9.82
CA PHE A 57 -19.94 0.89 8.99
C PHE A 57 -21.45 0.83 9.07
N LYS A 58 -22.03 -0.37 8.88
CA LYS A 58 -23.47 -0.59 8.98
C LYS A 58 -24.01 -0.22 10.36
N ALA A 59 -23.32 -0.62 11.43
CA ALA A 59 -23.71 -0.30 12.82
C ALA A 59 -23.70 1.22 13.10
N LYS A 60 -22.84 1.98 12.41
CA LYS A 60 -22.76 3.44 12.50
C LYS A 60 -23.65 4.16 11.48
N GLY A 61 -24.44 3.44 10.68
CA GLY A 61 -25.27 4.03 9.63
C GLY A 61 -24.48 4.63 8.46
N LEU A 62 -23.24 4.19 8.24
CA LEU A 62 -22.37 4.65 7.18
C LEU A 62 -22.39 3.68 5.98
N VAL A 63 -22.20 4.22 4.78
CA VAL A 63 -22.09 3.42 3.55
C VAL A 63 -20.66 2.89 3.41
N TRP A 64 -20.53 1.57 3.22
CA TRP A 64 -19.29 0.93 2.81
C TRP A 64 -19.32 0.60 1.31
N PRO A 65 -18.21 0.79 0.56
CA PRO A 65 -16.96 1.43 0.98
C PRO A 65 -17.12 2.94 1.15
N ALA A 66 -16.32 3.53 2.04
CA ALA A 66 -16.32 4.98 2.27
C ALA A 66 -16.06 5.74 0.96
N LYS A 67 -16.99 6.61 0.57
CA LYS A 67 -16.82 7.46 -0.62
C LYS A 67 -15.82 8.59 -0.37
N TYR A 68 -15.87 9.18 0.83
CA TYR A 68 -15.00 10.27 1.24
C TYR A 68 -14.33 9.92 2.56
N MET A 69 -13.01 9.94 2.55
CA MET A 69 -12.15 9.66 3.70
C MET A 69 -11.13 10.77 3.87
N TYR A 70 -10.93 11.22 5.10
CA TYR A 70 -9.91 12.19 5.46
C TYR A 70 -8.90 11.52 6.38
N ILE A 71 -7.61 11.72 6.09
CA ILE A 71 -6.52 11.18 6.87
C ILE A 71 -5.71 12.36 7.39
N ARG A 72 -5.51 12.42 8.70
CA ARG A 72 -4.71 13.45 9.36
C ARG A 72 -3.62 12.80 10.21
N SER A 73 -2.38 13.24 10.01
CA SER A 73 -1.23 12.75 10.79
C SER A 73 -0.64 13.87 11.62
N PHE A 74 -0.48 13.62 12.91
CA PHE A 74 0.15 14.53 13.87
C PHE A 74 1.55 14.01 14.16
N LYS A 75 2.55 14.57 13.46
CA LYS A 75 3.93 14.07 13.50
C LYS A 75 4.56 14.17 14.89
N TYR A 76 4.30 15.24 15.62
CA TYR A 76 4.87 15.44 16.96
C TYR A 76 4.29 14.45 17.98
N ASP A 77 3.00 14.11 17.83
CA ASP A 77 2.27 13.23 18.75
C ASP A 77 2.26 11.76 18.31
N SER A 78 2.83 11.46 17.13
CA SER A 78 2.78 10.13 16.50
C SER A 78 1.36 9.58 16.33
N GLU A 79 0.38 10.45 16.11
CA GLU A 79 -1.03 10.10 15.99
C GLU A 79 -1.50 10.12 14.53
N LEU A 80 -2.36 9.16 14.18
CA LEU A 80 -3.03 9.08 12.89
C LEU A 80 -4.53 8.99 13.09
N GLU A 81 -5.24 10.01 12.65
CA GLU A 81 -6.69 10.03 12.62
C GLU A 81 -7.21 9.71 11.23
N VAL A 82 -8.29 8.93 11.18
CA VAL A 82 -9.00 8.59 9.95
C VAL A 82 -10.48 8.87 10.14
N TRP A 83 -11.02 9.75 9.32
CA TRP A 83 -12.41 10.21 9.37
C TRP A 83 -13.13 9.82 8.08
N VAL A 84 -14.41 9.46 8.21
CA VAL A 84 -15.28 9.13 7.07
C VAL A 84 -16.44 10.10 7.06
N LYS A 85 -16.75 10.64 5.88
CA LYS A 85 -17.92 11.50 5.67
C LYS A 85 -19.03 10.72 4.97
N ASN A 86 -20.25 10.82 5.50
CA ASN A 86 -21.47 10.29 4.91
C ASN A 86 -21.96 11.20 3.76
#